data_AF-A0A8I1WZ43-F1
#
_entry.id   AF-A0A8I1WZ43-F1
#
_cell.length_a   1.000
_cell.length_b   1.000
_cell.length_c   1.000
_cell.angle_alpha   90.00
_cell.angle_beta   90.00
_cell.angle_gamma   90.00
#
_symmetry.space_group_name_H-M   'P 1'
#
loop_
_entity.id
_entity.type
_entity.pdbx_description
1 polymer ?
#
loop_
_entity_poly.entity_id
_entity_poly.type
_entity_poly.pdbx_seq_one_letter_code
_entity_poly.pdbx_strand_id
1 'polypeptide(L)' 'MWVTRDGYVRQELRADGRYDEARGERQSAYQGDYQISGNDITYQDDTGFTADGYFENDVLYHAGMVMFREKAKD' A
#
# COMPACT_ATOMS: atom_id res chain seq x y z
N MET A 1 4.81 -3.13 -5.31
CA MET A 1 4.92 -3.18 -3.83
C MET A 1 5.69 -1.98 -3.35
N TRP A 2 5.21 -1.35 -2.28
CA TRP A 2 5.80 -0.20 -1.61
C TRP A 2 6.14 -0.61 -0.18
N VAL A 3 7.27 -0.14 0.32
CA VAL A 3 7.82 -0.62 1.60
C VAL A 3 8.31 0.58 2.41
N THR A 4 8.04 0.61 3.71
CA THR A 4 8.62 1.64 4.60
C THR A 4 10.14 1.52 4.63
N ARG A 5 10.82 2.62 4.99
CA ARG A 5 12.29 2.67 5.01
C ARG A 5 12.94 1.55 5.85
N ASP A 6 12.29 1.17 6.94
CA ASP A 6 12.73 0.11 7.86
C ASP A 6 12.29 -1.30 7.44
N GLY A 7 11.52 -1.44 6.36
CA GLY A 7 11.00 -2.72 5.91
C GLY A 7 9.80 -3.26 6.71
N TYR A 8 9.35 -2.54 7.74
CA TYR A 8 8.33 -3.04 8.66
C TYR A 8 6.95 -3.15 8.01
N VAL A 9 6.56 -2.19 7.17
CA VAL A 9 5.28 -2.23 6.44
C VAL A 9 5.54 -2.45 4.96
N ARG A 10 4.87 -3.44 4.38
CA ARG A 10 4.93 -3.78 2.95
C ARG A 10 3.51 -3.73 2.38
N GLN A 11 3.28 -2.82 1.45
CA GLN A 11 2.01 -2.57 0.76
C GLN A 11 2.09 -3.09 -0.67
N GLU A 12 1.36 -4.16 -0.97
CA GLU A 12 1.25 -4.72 -2.30
C GLU A 12 -0.05 -4.28 -2.97
N LEU A 13 0.06 -3.68 -4.16
CA LEU A 13 -1.09 -3.40 -5.03
C LEU A 13 -1.09 -4.47 -6.12
N ARG A 14 -2.12 -5.32 -6.12
CA ARG A 14 -2.25 -6.47 -7.00
C ARG A 14 -3.02 -6.12 -8.27
N ALA A 15 -2.75 -6.84 -9.35
CA ALA A 15 -3.34 -6.59 -10.66
C ALA A 15 -4.87 -6.83 -10.73
N ASP A 16 -5.44 -7.53 -9.75
CA ASP A 16 -6.88 -7.75 -9.59
C ASP A 16 -7.61 -6.59 -8.88
N GLY A 17 -6.92 -5.47 -8.63
CA GLY A 17 -7.50 -4.29 -7.95
C GLY A 17 -7.53 -4.41 -6.43
N ARG A 18 -6.88 -5.44 -5.88
CA ARG A 18 -6.78 -5.68 -4.43
C ARG A 18 -5.47 -5.18 -3.87
N TYR A 19 -5.48 -4.74 -2.63
CA TYR A 19 -4.26 -4.47 -1.87
C TYR A 19 -4.06 -5.52 -0.77
N ASP A 20 -2.80 -5.75 -0.41
CA ASP A 20 -2.40 -6.51 0.77
C ASP A 20 -1.30 -5.76 1.52
N GLU A 21 -1.55 -5.44 2.78
CA GLU A 21 -0.56 -4.82 3.65
C GLU A 21 -0.05 -5.82 4.68
N ALA A 22 1.24 -6.09 4.68
CA ALA A 22 1.93 -6.83 5.72
C ALA A 22 2.63 -5.88 6.72
N ARG A 23 2.60 -6.23 8.01
CA ARG A 23 3.30 -5.50 9.07
C ARG A 23 4.17 -6.46 9.90
N GLY A 24 5.49 -6.34 9.76
CA GLY A 24 6.45 -7.25 10.38
C GLY A 24 6.19 -8.70 9.98
N GLU A 25 5.96 -9.57 10.96
CA GLU A 25 5.63 -10.99 10.73
C GLU A 25 4.15 -11.23 10.41
N ARG A 26 3.28 -10.24 10.64
CA ARG A 26 1.86 -10.36 10.32
C ARG A 26 1.64 -10.08 8.83
N GLN A 27 1.61 -11.15 8.06
CA GLN A 27 1.14 -11.13 6.68
C GLN A 27 -0.35 -10.75 6.64
N SER A 28 -0.77 -10.05 5.58
CA SER A 28 -2.17 -9.69 5.36
C SER A 28 -2.81 -9.02 6.57
N ALA A 29 -2.09 -8.07 7.18
CA ALA A 29 -2.59 -7.30 8.31
C ALA A 29 -3.84 -6.50 7.93
N TYR A 30 -3.88 -5.98 6.70
CA TYR A 30 -5.01 -5.32 6.06
C TYR A 30 -5.11 -5.71 4.59
N GLN A 31 -6.34 -5.81 4.10
CA GLN A 31 -6.64 -6.23 2.73
C GLN A 31 -7.97 -5.64 2.29
N GLY A 32 -8.07 -5.36 1.00
CA GLY A 32 -9.32 -4.90 0.42
C GLY A 32 -9.12 -4.39 -0.99
N ASP A 33 -10.04 -3.55 -1.43
CA ASP A 33 -10.00 -2.95 -2.75
C ASP A 33 -9.27 -1.61 -2.71
N TYR A 34 -8.62 -1.26 -3.81
CA TYR A 34 -8.05 0.07 -3.99
C TYR A 34 -8.50 0.70 -5.31
N GLN A 35 -8.48 2.03 -5.34
CA GLN A 35 -8.71 2.80 -6.55
C GLN A 35 -7.67 3.90 -6.67
N ILE A 36 -7.14 4.11 -7.87
CA ILE A 36 -6.19 5.19 -8.18
C ILE A 36 -6.88 6.20 -9.09
N SER A 37 -6.77 7.49 -8.76
CA SER A 37 -7.26 8.61 -9.55
C SER A 37 -6.19 9.69 -9.63
N GLY A 38 -5.54 9.81 -10.79
CA GLY A 38 -4.36 10.68 -10.92
C GLY A 38 -3.23 10.16 -10.02
N ASN A 39 -2.82 10.99 -9.06
CA ASN A 39 -1.81 10.61 -8.07
C ASN A 39 -2.43 10.10 -6.76
N ASP A 40 -3.73 10.26 -6.55
CA ASP A 40 -4.40 9.84 -5.33
C ASP A 40 -4.74 8.35 -5.39
N ILE A 41 -4.66 7.68 -4.24
CA ILE A 41 -5.10 6.31 -4.04
C ILE A 41 -6.04 6.26 -2.84
N THR A 42 -7.15 5.55 -3.00
CA THR A 42 -8.09 5.24 -1.92
C THR A 42 -8.17 3.74 -1.71
N TYR A 43 -8.43 3.35 -0.47
CA TYR A 43 -8.54 1.98 -0.01
C TYR A 43 -9.88 1.77 0.68
N GLN A 44 -10.51 0.64 0.37
CA GLN A 44 -11.68 0.12 1.07
C GLN A 44 -11.29 -1.25 1.64
N ASP A 45 -11.02 -1.31 2.94
CA ASP A 45 -10.66 -2.56 3.61
C ASP A 45 -11.88 -3.47 3.78
N ASP A 46 -11.65 -4.78 3.72
CA ASP A 46 -12.69 -5.81 3.87
C ASP A 46 -13.38 -5.75 5.25
N THR A 47 -12.73 -5.19 6.27
CA THR A 47 -13.28 -4.99 7.62
C THR A 47 -14.10 -3.71 7.77
N GLY A 48 -14.20 -2.90 6.70
CA GLY A 48 -15.11 -1.76 6.60
C GLY A 48 -14.52 -0.39 6.90
N PHE A 49 -13.21 -0.27 7.14
CA PHE A 49 -12.56 1.04 7.20
C PHE A 49 -12.08 1.50 5.81
N THR A 50 -11.91 2.80 5.68
CA THR A 50 -11.32 3.43 4.49
C THR A 50 -10.01 4.10 4.84
N ALA A 51 -9.14 4.23 3.85
CA ALA A 51 -7.92 5.00 3.98
C ALA A 51 -7.53 5.60 2.63
N ASP A 52 -6.66 6.60 2.65
CA ASP A 52 -6.22 7.33 1.47
C ASP A 52 -4.72 7.59 1.51
N GLY A 53 -4.17 7.89 0.34
CA GLY A 53 -2.79 8.28 0.16
C GLY A 53 -2.58 8.87 -1.21
N TYR A 54 -1.33 9.23 -1.51
CA TYR A 54 -0.97 9.75 -2.81
C TYR A 54 0.44 9.33 -3.21
N PHE A 55 0.68 9.32 -4.51
CA PHE A 55 1.98 9.06 -5.11
C PHE A 55 2.67 10.36 -5.49
N GLU A 56 3.95 10.46 -5.14
CA GLU A 56 4.85 11.51 -5.65
C GLU A 56 6.21 10.89 -5.96
N ASN A 57 6.67 10.99 -7.22
CA ASN A 57 7.95 10.44 -7.67
C ASN A 57 8.15 8.94 -7.30
N ASP A 58 7.15 8.10 -7.56
CA ASP A 58 7.11 6.65 -7.19
C ASP A 58 7.11 6.35 -5.67
N VAL A 59 7.05 7.38 -4.82
CA VAL A 59 6.89 7.25 -3.36
C VAL A 59 5.41 7.32 -3.01
N LEU A 60 4.95 6.40 -2.17
CA LEU A 60 3.59 6.38 -1.63
C LEU A 60 3.58 7.06 -0.25
N TYR A 61 2.77 8.09 -0.10
CA TYR A 61 2.47 8.77 1.16
C TYR A 61 1.09 8.35 1.61
N HIS A 62 0.99 7.64 2.73
CA HIS A 62 -0.25 7.01 3.16
C HIS A 62 -0.28 6.84 4.68
N ALA A 63 -1.35 7.27 5.35
CA ALA A 63 -1.54 7.11 6.79
C ALA A 63 -0.33 7.53 7.65
N GLY A 64 0.34 8.63 7.27
CA GLY A 64 1.55 9.14 7.94
C GLY A 64 2.84 8.37 7.64
N MET A 65 2.78 7.34 6.79
CA MET A 65 3.92 6.56 6.34
C MET A 65 4.45 7.09 5.00
N VAL A 66 5.76 6.95 4.82
CA VAL A 66 6.45 7.18 3.55
C VAL A 66 6.99 5.82 3.07
N MET A 67 6.50 5.36 1.93
CA MET A 67 6.79 4.03 1.41
C MET A 67 7.43 4.13 0.02
N PHE A 68 8.51 3.40 -0.16
CA PHE A 68 9.31 3.41 -1.39
C PHE A 68 9.00 2.19 -2.22
N ARG A 69 8.93 2.35 -3.53
CA ARG A 69 8.72 1.23 -4.44
C ARG A 69 9.86 0.22 -4.32
N GLU A 70 9.54 -1.01 -3.93
CA GLU A 70 10.50 -2.12 -3.97
C GLU A 70 10.72 -2.47 -5.44
N LYS A 71 11.97 -2.34 -5.92
CA LYS A 71 12.33 -2.80 -7.25
C LYS A 71 12.15 -4.33 -7.27
N ALA A 72 11.43 -4.83 -8.28
CA ALA A 72 11.40 -6.26 -8.54
C ALA A 72 12.85 -6.75 -8.67
N LYS A 73 13.20 -7.79 -7.90
CA LYS A 73 14.44 -8.52 -8.17
C LYS A 73 14.12 -9.44 -9.34
N ASP A 74 14.77 -9.20 -10.48
CA ASP A 74 14.77 -10.11 -11.64
C ASP A 74 15.32 -11.50 -11.27
#